data_AF-A0AAW2JGQ7-F1
#
_entry.id   AF-A0AAW2JGQ7-F1
#
_cell.length_a   1.000
_cell.length_b   1.000
_cell.length_c   1.000
_cell.angle_alpha   90.00
_cell.angle_beta   90.00
_cell.angle_gamma   90.00
#
_symmetry.space_group_name_H-M   'P 1'
#
loop_
_entity.id
_entity.type
_entity.pdbx_description
1 polymer ?
#
loop_
_entity_poly.entity_id
_entity_poly.type
_entity_poly.pdbx_seq_one_letter_code
_entity_poly.pdbx_strand_id
1 'polypeptide(L)'
;MVERFLLRLSALQVTYIVRGSGRVQVVGVDGKRVLETTIKAGSLFIVPRFFVVSKIADPDGMDWFSIITTPNPVFTHLAGRTSVWKALSPEVLQAAFGVPPEIEQKFSSKRKAEEIFFHHQTNQVWHFSLLLFFRPNRK
;
A
#
# COMPACT_ATOMS: atom_id res chain seq x y z
N MET A 1 -7.94 -5.16 39.62
CA MET A 1 -8.44 -4.66 38.33
C MET A 1 -7.67 -5.40 37.24
N VAL A 2 -8.33 -6.33 36.55
CA VAL A 2 -7.69 -7.29 35.63
C VAL A 2 -7.68 -6.67 34.25
N GLU A 3 -6.54 -6.12 33.83
CA GLU A 3 -6.36 -5.75 32.42
C GLU A 3 -5.89 -6.99 31.66
N ARG A 4 -6.85 -7.61 30.96
CA ARG A 4 -6.62 -8.77 30.10
C ARG A 4 -5.52 -8.44 29.08
N PHE A 5 -4.47 -9.24 29.07
CA PHE A 5 -3.55 -9.37 27.94
C PHE A 5 -4.34 -9.86 26.71
N LEU A 6 -4.86 -8.93 25.90
CA LEU A 6 -5.34 -9.24 24.57
C LEU A 6 -4.12 -9.62 23.71
N LEU A 7 -4.02 -10.90 23.36
CA LEU A 7 -3.12 -11.36 22.29
C LEU A 7 -3.43 -10.54 21.03
N ARG A 8 -2.49 -9.70 20.55
CA ARG A 8 -2.66 -8.98 19.26
C ARG A 8 -2.51 -9.99 18.11
N LEU A 9 -3.61 -10.66 17.77
CA LEU A 9 -3.63 -11.80 16.84
C LEU A 9 -3.46 -11.45 15.36
N SER A 10 -3.48 -10.18 14.96
CA SER A 10 -3.17 -9.79 13.58
C SER A 10 -2.79 -8.31 13.48
N ALA A 11 -1.80 -8.00 12.63
CA ALA A 11 -1.50 -6.62 12.26
C ALA A 11 -2.55 -6.16 11.25
N LEU A 12 -3.40 -5.22 11.63
CA LEU A 12 -4.40 -4.61 10.78
C LEU A 12 -3.98 -3.17 10.48
N GLN A 13 -4.23 -2.70 9.27
CA GLN A 13 -4.12 -1.30 8.90
C GLN A 13 -5.51 -0.70 8.82
N VAL A 14 -5.79 0.30 9.66
CA VAL A 14 -7.01 1.10 9.62
C VAL A 14 -6.69 2.40 8.90
N THR A 15 -7.39 2.71 7.82
CA THR A 15 -7.16 3.93 7.02
C THR A 15 -8.41 4.82 7.08
N TYR A 16 -8.19 6.10 7.40
CA TYR A 16 -9.24 7.12 7.39
C TYR A 16 -8.92 8.20 6.35
N ILE A 17 -9.92 8.57 5.55
CA ILE A 17 -9.79 9.60 4.51
C ILE A 17 -10.13 10.97 5.11
N VAL A 18 -9.15 11.85 5.11
CA VAL A 18 -9.24 13.19 5.71
C VAL A 18 -9.83 14.19 4.72
N ARG A 19 -9.38 14.15 3.45
CA ARG A 19 -9.80 15.07 2.38
C ARG A 19 -9.84 14.39 1.03
N GLY A 20 -10.59 14.98 0.12
CA GLY A 20 -10.67 14.54 -1.27
C GLY A 20 -11.42 13.21 -1.45
N SER A 21 -11.15 12.54 -2.57
CA SER A 21 -11.76 11.27 -2.93
C SER A 21 -10.87 10.45 -3.86
N GLY A 22 -11.21 9.17 -4.00
CA GLY A 22 -10.49 8.30 -4.92
C GLY A 22 -11.05 6.89 -4.92
N ARG A 23 -10.42 6.01 -5.69
CA ARG A 23 -10.75 4.59 -5.74
C ARG A 23 -9.84 3.82 -4.79
N VAL A 24 -10.43 2.94 -3.98
CA VAL A 24 -9.71 1.97 -3.15
C VAL A 24 -10.06 0.57 -3.62
N GLN A 25 -9.02 -0.26 -3.75
CA GLN A 25 -9.15 -1.69 -3.99
C GLN A 25 -8.37 -2.47 -2.94
N VAL A 26 -8.97 -3.52 -2.38
CA VAL A 26 -8.32 -4.45 -1.47
C VAL A 26 -8.48 -5.87 -1.99
N VAL A 27 -7.37 -6.58 -2.10
CA VAL A 27 -7.30 -7.96 -2.60
C VAL A 27 -6.81 -8.88 -1.48
N GLY A 28 -7.55 -9.97 -1.26
CA GLY A 28 -7.21 -11.02 -0.30
C GLY A 28 -6.08 -11.91 -0.79
N VAL A 29 -5.58 -12.75 0.11
CA VAL A 29 -4.51 -13.72 -0.17
C VAL A 29 -4.91 -14.79 -1.19
N ASP A 30 -6.21 -15.01 -1.39
CA ASP A 30 -6.77 -15.90 -2.41
C ASP A 30 -6.92 -15.22 -3.78
N GLY A 31 -6.41 -13.98 -3.93
CA GLY A 31 -6.50 -13.19 -5.14
C GLY A 31 -7.89 -12.58 -5.39
N LYS A 32 -8.86 -12.76 -4.48
CA LYS A 32 -10.20 -12.16 -4.64
C LYS A 32 -10.20 -10.72 -4.18
N ARG A 33 -10.84 -9.86 -4.98
CA ARG A 33 -11.17 -8.49 -4.58
C ARG A 33 -12.23 -8.54 -3.49
N VAL A 34 -11.88 -8.09 -2.28
CA VAL A 34 -12.77 -8.03 -1.12
C VAL A 34 -13.35 -6.63 -0.90
N LEU A 35 -12.71 -5.61 -1.47
CA LEU A 35 -13.20 -4.24 -1.49
C LEU A 35 -12.84 -3.61 -2.84
N GLU A 36 -13.81 -2.97 -3.47
CA GLU A 36 -13.59 -2.05 -4.58
C GLU A 36 -14.66 -0.97 -4.55
N THR A 37 -14.26 0.26 -4.23
CA THR A 37 -15.21 1.37 -4.12
C THR A 37 -14.52 2.70 -4.34
N THR A 38 -15.29 3.70 -4.75
CA THR A 38 -14.91 5.10 -4.55
C THR A 38 -15.12 5.47 -3.09
N ILE A 39 -14.13 6.14 -2.50
CA ILE A 39 -14.11 6.58 -1.11
C ILE A 39 -13.96 8.10 -1.06
N LYS A 40 -14.56 8.74 -0.05
CA LYS A 40 -14.53 10.20 0.13
C LYS A 40 -14.08 10.55 1.55
N ALA A 41 -13.70 11.80 1.77
CA ALA A 41 -13.45 12.37 3.10
C ALA A 41 -14.53 11.96 4.11
N GLY A 42 -14.12 11.58 5.32
CA GLY A 42 -15.02 11.07 6.36
C GLY A 42 -15.16 9.54 6.37
N SER A 43 -14.66 8.84 5.35
CA SER A 43 -14.76 7.39 5.27
C SER A 43 -13.59 6.69 5.96
N LEU A 44 -13.86 5.49 6.48
CA LEU A 44 -12.88 4.60 7.11
C LEU A 44 -12.93 3.21 6.46
N PHE A 45 -11.78 2.59 6.28
CA PHE A 45 -11.70 1.18 5.87
C PHE A 45 -10.53 0.46 6.53
N ILE A 46 -10.58 -0.88 6.54
CA ILE A 46 -9.59 -1.73 7.18
C ILE A 46 -8.95 -2.63 6.11
N VAL A 47 -7.63 -2.74 6.16
CA VAL A 47 -6.84 -3.67 5.36
C VAL A 47 -6.27 -4.74 6.30
N PRO A 48 -6.73 -6.00 6.18
CA PRO A 48 -6.19 -7.11 6.95
C PRO A 48 -4.72 -7.39 6.63
N ARG A 49 -4.04 -8.13 7.52
CA ARG A 49 -2.65 -8.57 7.29
C ARG A 49 -2.56 -9.38 5.99
N PHE A 50 -1.50 -9.15 5.21
CA PHE A 50 -1.21 -9.83 3.93
C PHE A 50 -2.18 -9.49 2.79
N PHE A 51 -3.11 -8.57 2.99
CA PHE A 51 -3.96 -8.08 1.92
C PHE A 51 -3.21 -6.99 1.16
N VAL A 52 -3.45 -6.91 -0.14
CA VAL A 52 -2.89 -5.88 -0.99
C VAL A 52 -3.90 -4.75 -1.10
N VAL A 53 -3.46 -3.51 -0.89
CA VAL A 53 -4.29 -2.32 -1.06
C VAL A 53 -3.73 -1.41 -2.15
N SER A 54 -4.61 -0.98 -3.05
CA SER A 54 -4.35 0.10 -4.00
C SER A 54 -5.25 1.29 -3.68
N LYS A 55 -4.71 2.50 -3.81
CA LYS A 55 -5.41 3.77 -3.60
C LYS A 55 -5.07 4.67 -4.78
N ILE A 56 -6.06 5.10 -5.53
CA ILE A 56 -5.90 5.99 -6.67
C ILE A 56 -6.73 7.22 -6.37
N ALA A 57 -6.08 8.37 -6.16
CA ALA A 57 -6.77 9.63 -5.94
C ALA A 57 -7.52 10.07 -7.20
N ASP A 58 -8.67 10.72 -7.01
CA ASP A 58 -9.33 11.50 -8.05
C ASP A 58 -8.49 12.76 -8.38
N PRO A 59 -8.82 13.52 -9.44
CA PRO A 59 -8.03 14.69 -9.87
C PRO A 59 -7.83 15.76 -8.78
N ASP A 60 -8.79 15.90 -7.87
CA ASP A 60 -8.74 16.86 -6.76
C ASP A 60 -7.88 16.37 -5.57
N GLY A 61 -7.28 15.18 -5.68
CA GLY A 61 -6.43 14.59 -4.66
C GLY A 61 -7.18 13.79 -3.59
N MET A 62 -6.42 13.12 -2.73
CA MET A 62 -6.94 12.34 -1.60
C MET A 62 -5.90 12.30 -0.48
N ASP A 63 -6.29 12.74 0.71
CA ASP A 63 -5.44 12.70 1.91
C ASP A 63 -5.94 11.64 2.88
N TRP A 64 -5.03 10.87 3.46
CA TRP A 64 -5.38 9.86 4.46
C TRP A 64 -4.27 9.69 5.50
N PHE A 65 -4.64 9.17 6.66
CA PHE A 65 -3.69 8.59 7.59
C PHE A 65 -4.02 7.12 7.82
N SER A 66 -3.07 6.37 8.36
CA SER A 66 -3.29 4.97 8.71
C SER A 66 -2.72 4.65 10.08
N ILE A 67 -3.48 3.89 10.85
CA ILE A 67 -3.06 3.33 12.14
C ILE A 67 -2.82 1.85 11.91
N ILE A 68 -1.66 1.36 12.35
CA ILE A 68 -1.31 -0.05 12.23
C ILE A 68 -1.17 -0.63 13.62
N THR A 69 -1.81 -1.77 13.86
CA THR A 69 -1.86 -2.40 15.18
C THR A 69 -0.57 -3.14 15.57
N THR A 70 0.56 -2.84 14.93
CA THR A 70 1.90 -3.39 15.27
C THR A 70 2.92 -2.28 15.50
N PRO A 71 3.79 -2.38 16.51
CA PRO A 71 4.79 -1.34 16.81
C PRO A 71 5.90 -1.23 15.76
N ASN A 72 6.16 -2.31 15.01
CA ASN A 72 7.18 -2.37 13.96
C ASN A 72 6.52 -2.81 12.64
N PRO A 73 5.81 -1.92 11.93
CA PRO A 73 5.18 -2.28 10.67
C PRO A 73 6.26 -2.48 9.60
N VAL A 74 6.21 -3.62 8.92
CA VAL A 74 7.00 -3.89 7.71
C VAL A 74 6.05 -3.80 6.53
N PHE A 75 6.37 -2.92 5.58
CA PHE A 75 5.63 -2.78 4.35
C PHE A 75 6.41 -3.40 3.19
N THR A 76 5.65 -4.00 2.28
CA THR A 76 6.19 -4.58 1.07
C THR A 76 5.49 -3.91 -0.11
N HIS A 77 6.24 -3.20 -0.92
CA HIS A 77 5.69 -2.51 -2.09
C HIS A 77 5.68 -3.44 -3.29
N LEU A 78 4.57 -3.43 -4.05
CA LEU A 78 4.40 -4.19 -5.29
C LEU A 78 4.58 -3.30 -6.54
N ALA A 79 4.98 -2.05 -6.38
CA ALA A 79 5.32 -1.16 -7.47
C ALA A 79 6.35 -0.15 -6.97
N GLY A 80 7.07 0.48 -7.89
CA GLY A 80 8.12 1.45 -7.58
C GLY A 80 9.50 0.82 -7.43
N ARG A 81 10.47 1.68 -7.09
CA ARG A 81 11.89 1.37 -7.03
C ARG A 81 12.20 0.28 -6.00
N THR A 82 11.55 0.35 -4.85
CA THR A 82 11.71 -0.58 -3.73
C THR A 82 10.73 -1.75 -3.79
N SER A 83 10.09 -1.98 -4.94
CA SER A 83 9.17 -3.11 -5.09
C SER A 83 9.87 -4.46 -5.09
N VAL A 84 9.18 -5.48 -4.54
CA VAL A 84 9.68 -6.86 -4.51
C VAL A 84 10.04 -7.40 -5.88
N TRP A 85 9.35 -6.92 -6.91
CA TRP A 85 9.62 -7.32 -8.29
C TRP A 85 11.03 -6.96 -8.74
N LYS A 86 11.57 -5.82 -8.27
CA LYS A 86 12.94 -5.39 -8.62
C LYS A 86 14.02 -6.20 -7.89
N ALA A 87 13.65 -6.94 -6.85
CA ALA A 87 14.55 -7.82 -6.11
C ALA A 87 14.63 -9.23 -6.71
N LEU A 88 13.71 -9.60 -7.60
CA LEU A 88 13.70 -10.89 -8.28
C LEU A 88 14.55 -10.85 -9.56
N SER A 89 15.14 -11.99 -9.93
CA SER A 89 15.87 -12.09 -11.19
C SER A 89 14.91 -12.07 -12.40
N PRO A 90 15.37 -11.61 -13.58
CA PRO A 90 14.57 -11.65 -14.80
C PRO A 90 13.98 -13.03 -15.10
N GLU A 91 14.73 -14.11 -14.87
CA GLU A 91 14.33 -15.48 -15.14
C GLU A 91 13.16 -15.91 -14.24
N VAL A 92 13.21 -15.52 -12.96
CA VAL A 92 12.11 -15.78 -12.01
C VAL A 92 10.85 -15.03 -12.44
N LEU A 93 10.97 -13.79 -12.88
CA LEU A 93 9.82 -13.00 -13.35
C LEU A 93 9.23 -13.55 -14.65
N GLN A 94 10.07 -13.99 -15.59
CA GLN A 94 9.64 -14.63 -16.83
C GLN A 94 8.86 -15.92 -16.54
N ALA A 95 9.40 -16.78 -15.67
CA ALA A 95 8.75 -18.03 -15.30
C ALA A 95 7.45 -17.80 -14.51
N ALA A 96 7.45 -16.87 -13.55
CA ALA A 96 6.28 -16.60 -12.70
C ALA A 96 5.10 -15.99 -13.45
N PHE A 97 5.36 -15.11 -14.42
CA PHE A 97 4.32 -14.47 -15.22
C PHE A 97 4.06 -15.16 -16.57
N GLY A 98 4.88 -16.14 -16.96
CA GLY A 98 4.77 -16.80 -18.26
C GLY A 98 5.00 -15.83 -19.43
N VAL A 99 5.97 -14.92 -19.30
CA VAL A 99 6.22 -13.85 -20.28
C VAL A 99 7.61 -13.95 -20.92
N PRO A 100 7.79 -13.52 -22.18
CA PRO A 100 9.10 -13.50 -22.82
C PRO A 100 10.00 -12.38 -22.25
N PRO A 101 11.33 -12.47 -22.45
CA PRO A 101 12.31 -11.52 -21.92
C PRO A 101 12.01 -10.05 -22.25
N GLU A 102 11.47 -9.77 -23.44
CA GLU A 102 11.13 -8.40 -23.88
C GLU A 102 10.04 -7.75 -23.02
N ILE A 103 9.06 -8.55 -22.59
CA ILE A 103 7.97 -8.09 -21.73
C ILE A 103 8.46 -7.93 -20.29
N GLU A 104 9.31 -8.85 -19.82
CA GLU A 104 9.98 -8.72 -18.53
C GLU A 104 10.82 -7.43 -18.48
N GLN A 105 11.65 -7.15 -19.49
CA GLN A 105 12.47 -5.94 -19.51
C GLN A 105 11.62 -4.68 -19.48
N LYS A 106 10.50 -4.65 -20.21
CA LYS A 106 9.53 -3.54 -20.16
C LYS A 106 8.88 -3.40 -18.78
N PHE A 107 8.60 -4.49 -18.10
CA PHE A 107 8.06 -4.49 -16.74
C PHE A 107 9.11 -4.00 -15.71
N SER A 108 10.32 -4.53 -15.78
CA SER A 108 11.44 -4.22 -14.88
C SER A 108 12.08 -2.86 -15.12
N SER A 109 11.91 -2.26 -16.31
CA SER A 109 12.36 -0.89 -16.60
C SER A 109 11.44 0.19 -16.04
N LYS A 110 10.14 -0.09 -15.85
CA LYS A 110 9.17 0.89 -15.37
C LYS A 110 9.38 1.25 -13.90
N ARG A 111 9.08 2.50 -13.55
CA ARG A 111 9.00 3.02 -12.16
C ARG A 111 10.27 2.81 -11.35
N LYS A 112 11.44 3.01 -11.97
CA LYS A 112 12.75 2.96 -11.29
C LYS A 112 13.05 4.19 -10.43
N ALA A 113 12.40 5.33 -10.71
CA ALA A 113 12.61 6.59 -10.01
C ALA A 113 11.54 6.90 -8.95
N GLU A 114 10.42 6.19 -8.95
CA GLU A 114 9.27 6.44 -8.08
C GLU A 114 9.30 5.43 -6.92
N GLU A 115 9.21 5.90 -5.67
CA GLU A 115 9.27 5.04 -4.49
C GLU A 115 7.94 4.33 -4.22
N ILE A 116 6.89 5.08 -3.87
CA ILE A 116 5.62 4.52 -3.36
C ILE A 116 4.41 5.22 -3.99
N PHE A 117 4.52 6.52 -4.25
CA PHE A 117 3.50 7.32 -4.91
C PHE A 117 3.86 7.47 -6.38
N PHE A 118 2.90 7.19 -7.25
CA PHE A 118 3.05 7.29 -8.69
C PHE A 118 2.19 8.44 -9.18
N HIS A 119 2.76 9.32 -10.00
CA HIS A 119 1.96 10.31 -10.69
C HIS A 119 1.10 9.57 -11.73
N HIS A 120 -0.21 9.72 -11.64
CA HIS A 120 -1.07 9.42 -12.79
C HIS A 120 -0.66 10.41 -13.91
N GLN A 121 -0.77 10.03 -15.19
CA GLN A 121 -0.39 10.89 -16.34
C GLN A 121 -1.31 12.12 -16.56
N THR A 122 -1.84 12.67 -15.48
CA THR A 122 -2.46 13.98 -15.38
C THR A 122 -1.74 14.67 -14.24
N ASN A 123 -1.00 15.73 -14.55
CA ASN A 123 -0.28 16.60 -13.60
C ASN A 123 -0.98 16.66 -12.25
N GLN A 124 -0.24 16.41 -11.17
CA GLN A 124 -0.15 17.25 -9.95
C GLN A 124 0.79 16.56 -8.94
N VAL A 125 1.77 17.31 -8.45
CA VAL A 125 2.68 16.95 -7.36
C VAL A 125 2.02 17.38 -6.06
N TRP A 126 1.88 16.49 -5.07
CA TRP A 126 1.66 16.91 -3.68
C TRP A 126 2.45 16.04 -2.70
N HIS A 127 3.11 16.74 -1.78
CA HIS A 127 3.98 16.22 -0.72
C HIS A 127 3.21 16.10 0.61
N PHE A 128 3.79 15.34 1.54
CA PHE A 128 3.42 15.09 2.95
C PHE A 128 2.62 13.82 3.26
N SER A 129 3.36 12.73 3.50
CA SER A 129 2.90 11.64 4.38
C SER A 129 3.58 11.81 5.73
N LEU A 130 2.82 12.19 6.77
CA LEU A 130 3.29 12.11 8.14
C LEU A 130 2.96 10.71 8.67
N LEU A 131 3.90 9.78 8.58
CA LEU A 131 3.90 8.60 9.45
C LEU A 131 4.20 9.10 10.87
N LEU A 132 3.17 9.29 11.69
CA LEU A 132 3.34 9.49 13.13
C LEU A 132 3.85 8.18 13.75
N PHE A 133 5.16 8.02 13.80
CA PHE A 133 5.81 7.04 14.66
C PHE A 133 5.75 7.55 16.10
N PHE A 134 4.83 7.02 16.90
CA PHE A 134 4.95 7.13 18.36
C PHE A 134 6.13 6.25 18.79
N ARG A 135 7.32 6.85 18.93
CA ARG A 135 8.45 6.22 19.63
C ARG A 135 8.09 6.19 21.12
N PRO A 136 7.95 5.02 21.76
CA PRO A 136 7.86 4.98 23.21
C PRO A 136 9.22 5.39 23.76
N ASN A 137 9.22 6.42 24.61
CA ASN A 137 10.40 6.88 25.32
C ASN A 137 10.96 5.69 26.14
N ARG A 138 12.19 5.26 25.85
CA ARG A 138 12.93 4.41 26.80
C ARG A 138 13.57 5.34 27.81
N LYS A 139 13.38 5.01 29.09
CA LYS A 139 13.94 5.72 30.25
C LYS A 139 15.44 5.92 30.13
#